data_AF-A0A3S1ACD8-F1
#
_entry.id   AF-A0A3S1ACD8-F1
#
_cell.length_a   1.000
_cell.length_b   1.000
_cell.length_c   1.000
_cell.angle_alpha   90.00
_cell.angle_beta   90.00
_cell.angle_gamma   90.00
#
_symmetry.space_group_name_H-M   'P 1'
#
loop_
_entity.id
_entity.type
_entity.pdbx_description
1 polymer ?
#
loop_
_entity_poly.entity_id
_entity_poly.type
_entity_poly.pdbx_seq_one_letter_code
_entity_poly.pdbx_strand_id
1 'polypeptide(L)'
;MFIDSERTTMLTIGLLLTVAALVTPGSARHFQVIDPESNLPCVLLDVSFNIKVTALKDGDVAMVRYLTPDDTGVRALGECINGTSEITVNFGESSMWALAFQPYKSHPVAVYRVFQFIPKEIFGSTVYLTDLVGFSAPKPIYLGNASHSYRCDAEDVSEYLQYTPALSGYTFKATVTVFDIHTQGMGLTDSGQFGPAEICPAPVPGRLPSQ
;
A
#
# COMPACT_ATOMS: atom_id res chain seq x y z
N MET A 1 -36.72 -66.16 -12.69
CA MET A 1 -35.25 -66.17 -12.84
C MET A 1 -34.84 -64.79 -13.35
N PHE A 2 -33.73 -64.28 -12.81
CA PHE A 2 -33.51 -62.87 -12.47
C PHE A 2 -33.46 -61.87 -13.63
N ILE A 3 -33.95 -60.67 -13.33
CA ILE A 3 -33.83 -59.43 -14.11
C ILE A 3 -32.53 -58.77 -13.63
N ASP A 4 -31.49 -58.74 -14.47
CA ASP A 4 -30.31 -57.91 -14.23
C ASP A 4 -30.43 -56.62 -15.06
N SER A 5 -30.75 -55.54 -14.35
CA SER A 5 -30.79 -54.17 -14.83
C SER A 5 -29.57 -53.47 -14.25
N GLU A 6 -28.47 -53.44 -15.00
CA GLU A 6 -27.28 -52.69 -14.64
C GLU A 6 -27.54 -51.20 -14.86
N ARG A 7 -27.93 -50.50 -13.79
CA ARG A 7 -27.88 -49.04 -13.72
C ARG A 7 -26.45 -48.60 -13.48
N THR A 8 -25.78 -48.20 -14.55
CA THR A 8 -24.50 -47.48 -14.49
C THR A 8 -24.75 -46.05 -14.03
N THR A 9 -24.59 -45.81 -12.73
CA THR A 9 -24.62 -44.47 -12.12
C THR A 9 -23.36 -43.71 -12.55
N MET A 10 -23.48 -42.83 -13.54
CA MET A 10 -22.44 -41.84 -13.86
C MET A 10 -22.32 -40.86 -12.69
N LEU A 11 -21.28 -41.02 -11.88
CA LEU A 11 -20.82 -40.04 -10.90
C LEU A 11 -20.06 -38.94 -11.65
N THR A 12 -20.75 -37.85 -11.97
CA THR A 12 -20.12 -36.62 -12.46
C THR A 12 -19.41 -35.96 -11.30
N ILE A 13 -18.12 -36.23 -11.13
CA ILE A 13 -17.25 -35.49 -10.21
C ILE A 13 -17.03 -34.10 -10.83
N GLY A 14 -17.86 -33.14 -10.41
CA GLY A 14 -17.66 -31.73 -10.70
C GLY A 14 -16.39 -31.25 -10.01
N LEU A 15 -15.31 -31.11 -10.77
CA LEU A 15 -14.08 -30.48 -10.31
C LEU A 15 -14.37 -28.99 -10.05
N LEU A 16 -14.68 -28.64 -8.80
CA LEU A 16 -14.66 -27.25 -8.34
C LEU A 16 -13.20 -26.78 -8.40
N LEU A 17 -12.80 -26.19 -9.52
CA LEU A 17 -11.61 -25.35 -9.61
C LEU A 17 -11.88 -24.09 -8.80
N THR A 18 -11.62 -24.14 -7.49
CA THR A 18 -11.37 -22.95 -6.70
C THR A 18 -10.10 -22.31 -7.25
N VAL A 19 -10.26 -21.42 -8.23
CA VAL A 19 -9.22 -20.46 -8.59
C VAL A 19 -9.09 -19.52 -7.39
N ALA A 20 -8.29 -19.93 -6.41
CA ALA A 20 -7.68 -18.99 -5.51
C ALA A 20 -6.84 -18.09 -6.43
N ALA A 21 -7.36 -16.90 -6.75
CA ALA A 21 -6.60 -15.88 -7.45
C ALA A 21 -5.38 -15.62 -6.57
N LEU A 22 -4.24 -16.18 -6.97
CA LEU A 22 -2.95 -15.90 -6.37
C LEU A 22 -2.78 -14.40 -6.52
N VAL A 23 -2.88 -13.68 -5.39
CA VAL A 23 -2.55 -12.27 -5.34
C VAL A 23 -1.06 -12.21 -5.60
N THR A 24 -0.67 -12.00 -6.86
CA THR A 24 0.73 -11.80 -7.21
C THR A 24 1.19 -10.51 -6.52
N PRO A 25 2.23 -10.56 -5.67
CA PRO A 25 2.84 -9.34 -5.17
C PRO A 25 3.30 -8.50 -6.37
N GLY A 26 3.17 -7.17 -6.25
CA GLY A 26 3.71 -6.27 -7.27
C GLY A 26 5.23 -6.39 -7.32
N SER A 27 5.83 -6.08 -8.47
CA SER A 27 7.29 -6.03 -8.58
C SER A 27 7.86 -4.91 -7.72
N ALA A 28 9.06 -5.12 -7.17
CA ALA A 28 9.78 -4.06 -6.48
C ALA A 28 10.09 -2.93 -7.47
N ARG A 29 9.78 -1.69 -7.07
CA ARG A 29 10.02 -0.48 -7.87
C ARG A 29 10.87 0.50 -7.11
N HIS A 30 11.79 1.13 -7.84
CA HIS A 30 12.56 2.27 -7.37
C HIS A 30 11.84 3.58 -7.74
N PHE A 31 11.59 4.41 -6.74
CA PHE A 31 11.09 5.77 -6.88
C PHE A 31 12.06 6.74 -6.20
N GLN A 32 12.16 7.95 -6.75
CA GLN A 32 12.97 9.01 -6.18
C GLN A 32 12.33 10.37 -6.40
N VAL A 33 12.64 11.30 -5.51
CA VAL A 33 12.29 12.73 -5.63
C VAL A 33 13.59 13.49 -5.73
N ILE A 34 13.75 14.29 -6.79
CA ILE A 34 14.94 15.12 -7.01
C ILE A 34 14.66 16.54 -6.52
N ASP A 35 15.57 17.07 -5.71
CA ASP A 35 15.57 18.48 -5.35
C ASP A 35 16.02 19.30 -6.58
N PRO A 36 15.18 20.21 -7.10
CA PRO A 36 15.52 21.01 -8.27
C PRO A 36 16.68 21.98 -8.04
N GLU A 37 16.98 22.37 -6.79
CA GLU A 37 18.07 23.31 -6.50
C GLU A 37 19.44 22.63 -6.53
N SER A 38 19.56 21.46 -5.90
CA SER A 38 20.80 20.69 -5.85
C SER A 38 20.97 19.67 -6.99
N ASN A 39 19.89 19.32 -7.68
CA ASN A 39 19.80 18.22 -8.64
C ASN A 39 20.24 16.86 -8.05
N LEU A 40 20.06 16.69 -6.75
CA LEU A 40 20.31 15.44 -6.01
C LEU A 40 18.99 14.86 -5.50
N PRO A 41 18.91 13.53 -5.30
CA PRO A 41 17.72 12.94 -4.70
C PRO A 41 17.58 13.39 -3.24
N CYS A 42 16.36 13.75 -2.85
CA CYS A 42 16.00 14.14 -1.49
C CYS A 42 15.09 13.10 -0.80
N VAL A 43 14.48 12.21 -1.58
CA VAL A 43 13.78 11.00 -1.11
C VAL A 43 14.12 9.85 -2.04
N LEU A 44 14.41 8.69 -1.46
CA LEU A 44 14.58 7.41 -2.14
C LEU A 44 13.59 6.40 -1.58
N LEU A 45 12.99 5.58 -2.45
CA LEU A 45 12.02 4.56 -2.09
C LEU A 45 12.15 3.36 -3.04
N ASP A 46 12.74 2.28 -2.54
CA ASP A 46 12.59 0.94 -3.11
C ASP A 46 11.45 0.25 -2.39
N VAL A 47 10.44 -0.22 -3.11
CA VAL A 47 9.27 -0.84 -2.47
C VAL A 47 8.56 -1.83 -3.38
N SER A 48 8.11 -2.94 -2.78
CA SER A 48 7.05 -3.80 -3.30
C SER A 48 5.83 -3.71 -2.39
N PHE A 49 4.66 -3.45 -2.96
CA PHE A 49 3.42 -3.35 -2.18
C PHE A 49 2.17 -3.77 -2.95
N ASN A 50 1.07 -3.90 -2.22
CA ASN A 50 -0.29 -4.01 -2.73
C ASN A 50 -1.24 -3.21 -1.82
N ILE A 51 -2.05 -2.33 -2.40
CA ILE A 51 -3.12 -1.61 -1.70
C ILE A 51 -4.47 -2.22 -2.07
N LYS A 52 -5.09 -2.94 -1.14
CA LYS A 52 -6.45 -3.45 -1.28
C LYS A 52 -7.45 -2.41 -0.80
N VAL A 53 -8.29 -1.94 -1.70
CA VAL A 53 -9.41 -1.03 -1.39
C VAL A 53 -10.72 -1.79 -1.53
N THR A 54 -11.53 -1.78 -0.47
CA THR A 54 -12.85 -2.42 -0.44
C THR A 54 -13.93 -1.36 -0.26
N ALA A 55 -14.87 -1.31 -1.20
CA ALA A 55 -16.08 -0.50 -1.08
C ALA A 55 -17.21 -1.37 -0.52
N LEU A 56 -17.81 -0.91 0.59
CA LEU A 56 -18.93 -1.53 1.25
C LEU A 56 -20.17 -0.67 1.03
N LYS A 57 -21.27 -1.26 0.55
CA LYS A 57 -22.56 -0.58 0.42
C LYS A 57 -23.53 -1.21 1.41
N ASP A 58 -24.09 -0.40 2.30
CA ASP A 58 -25.02 -0.88 3.34
C ASP A 58 -24.46 -2.04 4.20
N GLY A 59 -23.13 -2.10 4.35
CA GLY A 59 -22.41 -3.14 5.09
C GLY A 59 -21.90 -4.32 4.25
N ASP A 60 -22.42 -4.51 3.03
CA ASP A 60 -22.03 -5.59 2.13
C ASP A 60 -20.89 -5.18 1.18
N VAL A 61 -20.03 -6.13 0.83
CA VAL A 61 -18.94 -5.89 -0.14
C VAL A 61 -19.54 -5.64 -1.52
N ALA A 62 -19.48 -4.38 -1.96
CA ALA A 62 -19.90 -4.00 -3.30
C ALA A 62 -18.79 -4.27 -4.31
N MET A 63 -17.56 -3.86 -3.99
CA MET A 63 -16.40 -3.94 -4.89
C MET A 63 -15.08 -4.07 -4.13
N VAL A 64 -14.11 -4.74 -4.76
CA VAL A 64 -12.71 -4.80 -4.31
C VAL A 64 -11.80 -4.39 -5.47
N ARG A 65 -10.77 -3.60 -5.16
CA ARG A 65 -9.70 -3.22 -6.08
C ARG A 65 -8.36 -3.41 -5.39
N TYR A 66 -7.36 -3.73 -6.20
CA TYR A 66 -5.97 -3.84 -5.79
C TYR A 66 -5.19 -2.83 -6.61
N LEU A 67 -4.37 -2.02 -5.95
CA LEU A 67 -3.43 -1.12 -6.59
C LEU A 67 -2.02 -1.64 -6.35
N THR A 68 -1.21 -1.68 -7.40
CA THR A 68 0.14 -2.23 -7.36
C THR A 68 1.15 -1.28 -8.01
N PRO A 69 2.45 -1.38 -7.70
CA PRO A 69 3.49 -0.65 -8.41
C PRO A 69 3.53 -0.90 -9.93
N ASP A 70 2.92 -1.98 -10.41
CA ASP A 70 2.91 -2.37 -11.83
C ASP A 70 1.70 -1.87 -12.60
N ASP A 71 0.78 -1.17 -11.93
CA ASP A 71 -0.37 -0.59 -12.60
C ASP A 71 0.08 0.45 -13.64
N THR A 72 -0.64 0.52 -14.75
CA THR A 72 -0.29 1.45 -15.84
C THR A 72 -0.41 2.90 -15.36
N GLY A 73 0.64 3.68 -15.60
CA GLY A 73 0.66 5.11 -15.24
C GLY A 73 1.10 5.40 -13.79
N VAL A 74 1.57 4.39 -13.05
CA VAL A 74 2.16 4.62 -11.73
C VAL A 74 3.42 5.47 -11.84
N ARG A 75 3.48 6.54 -11.05
CA ARG A 75 4.61 7.47 -10.99
C ARG A 75 4.75 8.08 -9.60
N ALA A 76 5.97 8.43 -9.22
CA ALA A 76 6.22 9.17 -8.00
C ALA A 76 6.38 10.67 -8.29
N LEU A 77 5.83 11.48 -7.39
CA LEU A 77 6.09 12.91 -7.28
C LEU A 77 6.48 13.19 -5.82
N GLY A 78 6.94 14.38 -5.51
CA GLY A 78 7.23 14.73 -4.12
C GLY A 78 7.85 16.09 -3.99
N GLU A 79 8.22 16.42 -2.76
CA GLU A 79 8.81 17.70 -2.42
C GLU A 79 9.91 17.55 -1.37
N CYS A 80 10.87 18.46 -1.46
CA CYS A 80 11.99 18.59 -0.56
C CYS A 80 11.88 19.97 0.08
N ILE A 81 11.53 20.04 1.36
CA ILE A 81 11.42 21.30 2.10
C ILE A 81 12.41 21.22 3.27
N ASN A 82 12.95 22.36 3.70
CA ASN A 82 13.84 22.38 4.86
C ASN A 82 13.18 21.75 6.09
N GLY A 83 13.68 20.58 6.48
CA GLY A 83 13.19 19.82 7.63
C GLY A 83 12.05 18.84 7.35
N THR A 84 11.54 18.73 6.11
CA THR A 84 10.54 17.73 5.74
C THR A 84 10.71 17.29 4.30
N SER A 85 10.50 16.01 4.00
CA SER A 85 10.47 15.53 2.61
C SER A 85 9.32 14.59 2.40
N GLU A 86 8.74 14.57 1.22
CA GLU A 86 7.61 13.70 0.88
C GLU A 86 7.85 13.00 -0.46
N ILE A 87 7.43 11.74 -0.55
CA ILE A 87 7.22 11.06 -1.82
C ILE A 87 5.80 10.52 -1.91
N THR A 88 5.16 10.78 -3.04
CA THR A 88 3.77 10.43 -3.33
C THR A 88 3.71 9.57 -4.59
N VAL A 89 3.37 8.29 -4.40
CA VAL A 89 3.15 7.31 -5.46
C VAL A 89 1.72 7.48 -5.98
N ASN A 90 1.57 7.97 -7.20
CA ASN A 90 0.29 8.21 -7.85
C ASN A 90 -0.13 7.01 -8.70
N PHE A 91 -1.40 6.61 -8.60
CA PHE A 91 -2.05 5.60 -9.43
C PHE A 91 -3.08 6.31 -10.31
N GLY A 92 -2.64 6.81 -11.46
CA GLY A 92 -3.44 7.69 -12.31
C GLY A 92 -3.53 9.13 -11.78
N GLU A 93 -4.67 9.78 -11.97
CA GLU A 93 -4.82 11.23 -11.71
C GLU A 93 -5.30 11.57 -10.30
N SER A 94 -5.95 10.65 -9.59
CA SER A 94 -6.64 11.00 -8.33
C SER A 94 -6.57 9.95 -7.24
N SER A 95 -5.64 8.99 -7.36
CA SER A 95 -5.34 8.03 -6.30
C SER A 95 -3.86 8.11 -5.99
N MET A 96 -3.52 8.16 -4.70
CA MET A 96 -2.14 8.33 -4.28
C MET A 96 -1.82 7.68 -2.93
N TRP A 97 -0.59 7.25 -2.78
CA TRP A 97 -0.01 6.74 -1.55
C TRP A 97 1.24 7.55 -1.22
N ALA A 98 1.20 8.30 -0.13
CA ALA A 98 2.22 9.26 0.28
C ALA A 98 2.99 8.77 1.50
N LEU A 99 4.31 9.01 1.49
CA LEU A 99 5.23 8.82 2.60
C LEU A 99 5.86 10.18 2.93
N ALA A 100 5.49 10.75 4.07
CA ALA A 100 6.00 12.03 4.55
C ALA A 100 7.01 11.80 5.70
N PHE A 101 8.22 12.34 5.53
CA PHE A 101 9.33 12.27 6.46
C PHE A 101 9.44 13.60 7.19
N GLN A 102 9.26 13.56 8.52
CA GLN A 102 9.30 14.76 9.34
C GLN A 102 9.88 14.49 10.74
N PRO A 103 10.50 15.47 11.40
CA PRO A 103 10.95 15.36 12.77
C PRO A 103 9.81 15.03 13.74
N TYR A 104 10.05 14.16 14.73
CA TYR A 104 9.02 13.80 15.71
C TYR A 104 9.56 13.65 17.13
N LYS A 105 9.28 14.63 17.99
CA LYS A 105 9.60 14.59 19.43
C LYS A 105 11.06 14.16 19.68
N SER A 106 11.26 12.96 20.23
CA SER A 106 12.56 12.35 20.56
C SER A 106 13.20 11.58 19.40
N HIS A 107 12.49 11.41 18.28
CA HIS A 107 12.96 10.73 17.09
C HIS A 107 13.40 11.75 16.04
N PRO A 108 14.60 11.60 15.45
CA PRO A 108 15.05 12.49 14.39
C PRO A 108 14.11 12.53 13.18
N VAL A 109 13.49 11.40 12.83
CA VAL A 109 12.54 11.31 11.70
C VAL A 109 11.42 10.32 12.02
N ALA A 110 10.20 10.69 11.67
CA ALA A 110 9.04 9.82 11.60
C ALA A 110 8.49 9.81 10.17
N VAL A 111 8.10 8.62 9.69
CA VAL A 111 7.52 8.40 8.37
C VAL A 111 6.03 8.18 8.52
N TYR A 112 5.24 9.15 8.06
CA TYR A 112 3.80 9.11 8.02
C TYR A 112 3.34 8.57 6.68
N ARG A 113 2.41 7.62 6.70
CA ARG A 113 1.89 6.97 5.50
C ARG A 113 0.41 7.32 5.34
N VAL A 114 0.06 7.86 4.19
CA VAL A 114 -1.31 8.31 3.87
C VAL A 114 -1.72 7.72 2.54
N PHE A 115 -2.97 7.30 2.43
CA PHE A 115 -3.57 6.85 1.18
C PHE A 115 -4.82 7.66 0.90
N GLN A 116 -4.94 8.22 -0.30
CA GLN A 116 -6.10 8.99 -0.70
C GLN A 116 -6.54 8.58 -2.10
N PHE A 117 -7.84 8.60 -2.34
CA PHE A 117 -8.38 8.33 -3.67
C PHE A 117 -9.74 8.97 -3.90
N ILE A 118 -10.11 9.12 -5.18
CA ILE A 118 -11.49 9.43 -5.59
C ILE A 118 -12.17 8.11 -6.03
N PRO A 119 -13.29 7.68 -5.42
CA PRO A 119 -13.88 6.36 -5.68
C PRO A 119 -14.25 6.09 -7.14
N LYS A 120 -14.79 7.08 -7.88
CA LYS A 120 -15.13 6.89 -9.30
C LYS A 120 -13.91 6.54 -10.16
N GLU A 121 -12.70 6.97 -9.78
CA GLU A 121 -11.48 6.71 -10.56
C GLU A 121 -10.96 5.29 -10.32
N ILE A 122 -11.16 4.73 -9.12
CA ILE A 122 -10.76 3.35 -8.78
C ILE A 122 -11.83 2.32 -9.20
N PHE A 123 -13.10 2.64 -8.97
CA PHE A 123 -14.22 1.70 -9.11
C PHE A 123 -15.09 1.95 -10.35
N GLY A 124 -14.86 3.03 -11.10
CA GLY A 124 -15.64 3.41 -12.27
C GLY A 124 -17.08 3.79 -11.92
N SER A 125 -18.00 3.57 -12.86
CA SER A 125 -19.42 3.91 -12.72
C SER A 125 -20.16 3.14 -11.62
N THR A 126 -19.60 2.03 -11.12
CA THR A 126 -20.20 1.23 -10.04
C THR A 126 -20.22 1.99 -8.72
N VAL A 127 -19.17 2.77 -8.42
CA VAL A 127 -19.10 3.63 -7.23
C VAL A 127 -18.83 5.05 -7.69
N TYR A 128 -19.87 5.70 -8.20
CA TYR A 128 -19.79 7.05 -8.77
C TYR A 128 -19.82 8.13 -7.67
N LEU A 129 -18.71 8.25 -6.94
CA LEU A 129 -18.49 9.32 -5.96
C LEU A 129 -17.26 10.12 -6.36
N THR A 130 -17.38 11.45 -6.29
CA THR A 130 -16.36 12.42 -6.71
C THR A 130 -15.56 12.98 -5.54
N ASP A 131 -16.04 12.80 -4.31
CA ASP A 131 -15.36 13.28 -3.12
C ASP A 131 -14.11 12.46 -2.83
N LEU A 132 -13.08 13.14 -2.32
CA LEU A 132 -11.84 12.52 -1.90
C LEU A 132 -12.06 11.71 -0.62
N VAL A 133 -11.60 10.47 -0.62
CA VAL A 133 -11.56 9.60 0.56
C VAL A 133 -10.10 9.47 1.02
N GLY A 134 -9.86 9.58 2.32
CA GLY A 134 -8.51 9.59 2.88
C GLY A 134 -8.35 8.65 4.07
N PHE A 135 -7.16 8.06 4.12
CA PHE A 135 -6.74 7.02 5.04
C PHE A 135 -5.34 7.30 5.58
N SER A 136 -5.10 7.03 6.85
CA SER A 136 -3.77 7.11 7.45
C SER A 136 -3.37 5.77 8.08
N ALA A 137 -2.09 5.43 8.00
CA ALA A 137 -1.57 4.30 8.75
C ALA A 137 -1.74 4.54 10.26
N PRO A 138 -2.02 3.49 11.06
CA PRO A 138 -2.33 3.64 12.49
C PRO A 138 -1.14 4.14 13.31
N LYS A 139 0.09 3.89 12.84
CA LYS A 139 1.33 4.35 13.47
C LYS A 139 2.34 4.77 12.40
N PRO A 140 3.10 5.85 12.63
CA PRO A 140 4.25 6.17 11.80
C PRO A 140 5.39 5.18 12.07
N ILE A 141 6.32 5.10 11.13
CA ILE A 141 7.62 4.44 11.33
C ILE A 141 8.55 5.45 11.98
N TYR A 142 9.27 5.07 13.03
CA TYR A 142 10.21 5.95 13.71
C TYR A 142 11.64 5.55 13.35
N LEU A 143 12.44 6.52 12.92
CA LEU A 143 13.87 6.36 12.66
C LEU A 143 14.68 7.02 13.77
N GLY A 144 15.74 6.33 14.18
CA GLY A 144 16.67 6.78 15.21
C GLY A 144 17.66 7.84 14.72
N ASN A 145 17.83 7.99 13.40
CA ASN A 145 18.75 8.96 12.80
C ASN A 145 18.23 9.48 11.45
N ALA A 146 18.36 10.78 11.19
CA ALA A 146 17.96 11.41 9.94
C ALA A 146 18.86 11.05 8.74
N SER A 147 20.10 10.61 8.99
CA SER A 147 21.03 10.18 7.94
C SER A 147 20.93 8.68 7.64
N HIS A 148 20.03 7.96 8.33
CA HIS A 148 19.81 6.54 8.09
C HIS A 148 18.59 6.31 7.20
N SER A 149 18.61 5.18 6.52
CA SER A 149 17.47 4.67 5.78
C SER A 149 16.68 3.69 6.64
N TYR A 150 15.37 3.57 6.38
CA TYR A 150 14.54 2.49 6.91
C TYR A 150 14.58 1.31 5.94
N ARG A 151 14.76 0.08 6.44
CA ARG A 151 14.63 -1.13 5.62
C ARG A 151 13.82 -2.21 6.31
N CYS A 152 12.89 -2.81 5.56
CA CYS A 152 12.15 -3.98 6.00
C CYS A 152 12.01 -4.97 4.85
N ASP A 153 12.58 -6.15 5.03
CA ASP A 153 12.52 -7.26 4.06
C ASP A 153 11.40 -8.25 4.42
N ALA A 154 10.57 -7.92 5.42
CA ALA A 154 9.47 -8.74 5.90
C ALA A 154 8.14 -8.12 5.50
N GLU A 155 7.16 -8.98 5.18
CA GLU A 155 5.80 -8.56 4.87
C GLU A 155 5.16 -7.81 6.05
N ASP A 156 4.75 -6.57 5.82
CA ASP A 156 3.97 -5.73 6.73
C ASP A 156 2.56 -5.51 6.17
N VAL A 157 1.55 -5.98 6.90
CA VAL A 157 0.14 -5.76 6.56
C VAL A 157 -0.44 -4.75 7.54
N SER A 158 -0.85 -3.59 7.00
CA SER A 158 -1.42 -2.49 7.78
C SER A 158 -2.84 -2.16 7.31
N GLU A 159 -3.81 -2.24 8.22
CA GLU A 159 -5.15 -1.66 8.00
C GLU A 159 -5.09 -0.15 8.26
N TYR A 160 -5.44 0.65 7.25
CA TYR A 160 -5.41 2.11 7.39
C TYR A 160 -6.74 2.62 7.94
N LEU A 161 -6.66 3.68 8.76
CA LEU A 161 -7.80 4.31 9.40
C LEU A 161 -8.35 5.41 8.48
N GLN A 162 -9.62 5.30 8.11
CA GLN A 162 -10.30 6.34 7.35
C GLN A 162 -10.46 7.59 8.22
N TYR A 163 -10.02 8.76 7.74
CA TYR A 163 -10.20 10.04 8.44
C TYR A 163 -11.19 10.98 7.73
N THR A 164 -11.60 10.65 6.50
CA THR A 164 -12.71 11.34 5.84
C THR A 164 -14.05 10.72 6.26
N PRO A 165 -15.14 11.50 6.32
CA PRO A 165 -16.46 10.97 6.68
C PRO A 165 -16.95 9.92 5.66
N ALA A 166 -17.89 9.07 6.08
CA ALA A 166 -18.59 8.15 5.18
C ALA A 166 -19.43 8.92 4.17
N LEU A 167 -19.53 8.41 2.94
CA LEU A 167 -20.18 9.06 1.81
C LEU A 167 -21.43 8.28 1.40
N SER A 168 -22.60 8.92 1.31
CA SER A 168 -23.86 8.42 0.72
C SER A 168 -24.03 6.89 0.63
N GLY A 169 -24.13 6.19 1.76
CA GLY A 169 -24.39 4.74 1.83
C GLY A 169 -23.17 3.83 1.56
N TYR A 170 -22.01 4.41 1.29
CA TYR A 170 -20.74 3.72 1.12
C TYR A 170 -19.80 3.94 2.30
N THR A 171 -19.16 2.85 2.73
CA THR A 171 -17.99 2.85 3.62
C THR A 171 -16.81 2.24 2.88
N PHE A 172 -15.60 2.74 3.12
CA PHE A 172 -14.40 2.24 2.47
C PHE A 172 -13.45 1.64 3.49
N LYS A 173 -12.72 0.61 3.07
CA LYS A 173 -11.60 0.04 3.83
C LYS A 173 -10.38 0.01 2.94
N ALA A 174 -9.22 0.36 3.50
CA ALA A 174 -7.94 0.27 2.81
C ALA A 174 -6.96 -0.58 3.65
N THR A 175 -6.39 -1.59 3.02
CA THR A 175 -5.33 -2.42 3.60
C THR A 175 -4.12 -2.30 2.70
N VAL A 176 -2.99 -1.86 3.25
CA VAL A 176 -1.71 -1.80 2.54
C VAL A 176 -0.85 -2.96 3.00
N THR A 177 -0.42 -3.79 2.06
CA THR A 177 0.57 -4.84 2.26
C THR A 177 1.87 -4.38 1.63
N VAL A 178 2.94 -4.27 2.41
CA VAL A 178 4.29 -3.96 1.93
C VAL A 178 5.10 -5.25 2.06
N PHE A 179 5.61 -5.76 0.94
CA PHE A 179 6.38 -7.01 0.92
C PHE A 179 7.85 -6.77 1.24
N ASP A 180 8.38 -5.68 0.69
CA ASP A 180 9.71 -5.15 0.99
C ASP A 180 9.69 -3.63 0.86
N ILE A 181 10.50 -2.95 1.66
CA ILE A 181 10.70 -1.50 1.58
C ILE A 181 12.11 -1.13 2.03
N HIS A 182 12.76 -0.27 1.26
CA HIS A 182 13.97 0.47 1.65
C HIS A 182 13.75 1.93 1.29
N THR A 183 13.64 2.79 2.31
CA THR A 183 13.29 4.19 2.09
C THR A 183 14.09 5.14 2.96
N GLN A 184 14.36 6.32 2.45
CA GLN A 184 14.98 7.40 3.19
C GLN A 184 14.46 8.71 2.65
N GLY A 185 14.01 9.56 3.56
CA GLY A 185 13.77 10.97 3.31
C GLY A 185 14.52 11.78 4.35
N MET A 186 14.98 12.95 3.95
CA MET A 186 15.90 13.80 4.71
C MET A 186 17.31 13.18 4.88
N GLY A 187 18.30 14.05 5.09
CA GLY A 187 19.66 13.64 5.46
C GLY A 187 20.36 12.71 4.47
N LEU A 188 19.95 12.70 3.20
CA LEU A 188 20.68 12.01 2.14
C LEU A 188 22.06 12.67 1.98
N THR A 189 23.06 11.83 1.75
CA THR A 189 24.43 12.32 1.53
C THR A 189 24.58 12.91 0.13
N ASP A 190 25.63 13.69 -0.09
CA ASP A 190 25.96 14.27 -1.41
C ASP A 190 26.11 13.23 -2.54
N SER A 191 26.23 11.94 -2.19
CA SER A 191 26.28 10.83 -3.14
C SER A 191 24.91 10.45 -3.72
N GLY A 192 23.82 10.94 -3.15
CA GLY A 192 22.46 10.60 -3.56
C GLY A 192 22.08 9.13 -3.33
N GLN A 193 22.77 8.45 -2.41
CA GLN A 193 22.52 7.04 -2.08
C GLN A 193 21.92 6.91 -0.67
N PHE A 194 21.27 5.77 -0.44
CA PHE A 194 20.83 5.40 0.90
C PHE A 194 21.99 5.41 1.89
N GLY A 195 21.76 6.01 3.06
CA GLY A 195 22.63 5.87 4.22
C GLY A 195 22.46 4.51 4.89
N PRO A 196 23.15 4.28 6.03
CA PRO A 196 23.04 3.04 6.80
C PRO A 196 21.59 2.67 7.10
N ALA A 197 21.25 1.39 6.97
CA ALA A 197 19.88 0.92 7.14
C ALA A 197 19.56 0.59 8.62
N GLU A 198 18.46 1.16 9.12
CA GLU A 198 17.77 0.72 10.32
C GLU A 198 16.75 -0.35 9.94
N ILE A 199 17.04 -1.60 10.30
CA ILE A 199 16.21 -2.75 9.97
C ILE A 199 14.96 -2.76 10.86
N CYS A 200 13.80 -2.98 10.26
CA CYS A 200 12.55 -3.14 10.99
C CYS A 200 12.64 -4.28 12.02
N PRO A 201 11.91 -4.19 13.15
CA PRO A 201 11.82 -5.31 14.08
C PRO A 201 11.26 -6.54 13.35
N ALA A 202 11.89 -7.69 13.53
CA ALA A 202 11.37 -8.93 12.95
C ALA A 202 9.91 -9.15 13.39
N PRO A 203 9.03 -9.60 12.48
CA PRO A 203 7.67 -9.96 12.87
C PRO A 203 7.74 -11.04 13.96
N VAL A 204 7.08 -10.80 15.09
CA VAL A 204 7.04 -11.75 16.20
C VAL A 204 6.22 -12.97 15.76
N PRO A 205 6.80 -14.19 15.67
CA PRO A 205 6.06 -15.36 15.23
C PRO A 205 4.85 -15.61 16.13
N GLY A 206 3.67 -15.78 15.52
CA GLY A 206 2.43 -16.12 16.23
C GLY A 206 1.57 -14.94 16.69
N ARG A 207 1.97 -13.69 16.41
CA ARG A 207 1.08 -12.54 16.53
C ARG A 207 0.34 -12.36 15.21
N LEU A 208 -0.96 -12.63 15.19
CA LEU A 208 -1.82 -12.16 14.08
C LEU A 208 -1.67 -10.62 13.98
N PRO A 209 -1.73 -10.05 12.76
CA PRO A 209 -1.77 -8.60 12.61
C PRO A 209 -2.88 -8.07 13.53
N SER A 210 -2.53 -7.08 14.35
CA SER A 210 -3.43 -6.54 15.38
C SER A 210 -4.71 -6.04 14.72
N GLN A 211 -5.82 -6.73 14.98
CA GLN A 211 -7.18 -6.25 14.76
C GLN A 211 -7.47 -5.05 15.66
#